data_AF-A0A961IFF8-F1
#
_entry.id   AF-A0A961IFF8-F1
#
_cell.length_a   1.000
_cell.length_b   1.000
_cell.length_c   1.000
_cell.angle_alpha   90.00
_cell.angle_beta   90.00
_cell.angle_gamma   90.00
#
_symmetry.space_group_name_H-M   'P 1'
#
loop_
_entity.id
_entity.type
_entity.pdbx_description
1 polymer ?
#
loop_
_entity_poly.entity_id
_entity_poly.type
_entity_poly.pdbx_seq_one_letter_code
_entity_poly.pdbx_strand_id
1 'polypeptide(L)'
;MAIELEPQFYSGWEGFRLYDDVLDAGIIPAPGGRLISLKYKGTELLFVQSEHEGENLTLEFSDLEELRAAKLDIGFRVWGGDKTWVAPQSDWWEAIPPLDLDAGHYAPGIEDNAVFLLSPVCRETGLRIMRRIEMHPGGELYLCQQLRNVSTADVERGIWDVTQMLRPCDVYIPAKLEHVNPVVGEGDSAAHMPTVVSARDGWVRIRCDAAVHFKYGIVP
;
A
#
# COMPACT_ATOMS: atom_id res chain seq x y z
N MET A 1 -25.57 -11.66 -5.88
CA MET A 1 -24.29 -12.39 -5.91
C MET A 1 -23.95 -12.73 -4.48
N ALA A 2 -23.53 -13.97 -4.23
CA ALA A 2 -22.98 -14.34 -2.94
C ALA A 2 -21.52 -13.88 -2.90
N ILE A 3 -21.09 -13.39 -1.75
CA ILE A 3 -19.69 -13.04 -1.49
C ILE A 3 -19.13 -14.16 -0.65
N GLU A 4 -17.97 -14.68 -1.05
CA GLU A 4 -17.32 -15.80 -0.40
C GLU A 4 -15.97 -15.39 0.17
N LEU A 5 -15.61 -15.99 1.30
CA LEU A 5 -14.35 -15.77 1.99
C LEU A 5 -13.71 -17.10 2.37
N GLU A 6 -12.47 -17.33 1.94
CA GLU A 6 -11.74 -18.58 2.18
C GLU A 6 -10.24 -18.36 2.39
N PRO A 7 -9.55 -19.21 3.17
CA PRO A 7 -8.08 -19.22 3.22
C PRO A 7 -7.49 -19.55 1.85
N GLN A 8 -6.40 -18.88 1.47
CA GLN A 8 -5.75 -19.05 0.17
C GLN A 8 -4.27 -18.64 0.21
N PHE A 9 -3.48 -19.14 -0.74
CA PHE A 9 -2.12 -18.67 -0.98
C PHE A 9 -2.07 -17.65 -2.11
N TYR A 10 -1.36 -16.54 -1.90
CA TYR A 10 -1.12 -15.50 -2.87
C TYR A 10 0.37 -15.22 -2.98
N SER A 11 0.96 -15.45 -4.15
CA SER A 11 2.38 -15.14 -4.40
C SER A 11 3.33 -15.61 -3.29
N GLY A 12 3.10 -16.84 -2.78
CA GLY A 12 3.91 -17.44 -1.71
C GLY A 12 3.49 -17.09 -0.28
N TRP A 13 2.52 -16.20 -0.07
CA TRP A 13 2.01 -15.83 1.26
C TRP A 13 0.67 -16.49 1.56
N GLU A 14 0.46 -16.85 2.82
CA GLU A 14 -0.85 -17.25 3.34
C GLU A 14 -1.75 -16.04 3.54
N GLY A 15 -3.03 -16.19 3.22
CA GLY A 15 -4.00 -15.12 3.37
C GLY A 15 -5.44 -15.57 3.18
N PHE A 16 -6.28 -14.61 2.83
CA PHE A 16 -7.71 -14.77 2.63
C PHE A 16 -8.08 -14.28 1.24
N ARG A 17 -8.94 -15.05 0.59
CA ARG A 17 -9.59 -14.71 -0.67
C ARG A 17 -10.98 -14.21 -0.37
N LEU A 18 -11.31 -13.02 -0.84
CA LEU A 18 -12.65 -12.44 -0.77
C LEU A 18 -13.13 -12.20 -2.21
N TYR A 19 -14.23 -12.81 -2.63
CA TYR A 19 -14.60 -12.81 -4.05
C TYR A 19 -16.11 -12.90 -4.34
N ASP A 20 -16.47 -12.44 -5.53
CA ASP A 20 -17.75 -12.66 -6.21
C ASP A 20 -17.51 -12.95 -7.71
N ASP A 21 -18.56 -12.90 -8.55
CA ASP A 21 -18.45 -13.15 -9.99
C ASP A 21 -17.64 -12.07 -10.76
N VAL A 22 -17.37 -10.93 -10.12
CA VAL A 22 -16.77 -9.73 -10.73
C VAL A 22 -15.38 -9.44 -10.16
N LEU A 23 -15.21 -9.52 -8.84
CA LEU A 23 -13.96 -9.22 -8.13
C LEU A 23 -13.41 -10.44 -7.40
N ASP A 24 -12.09 -10.55 -7.35
CA ASP A 24 -11.34 -11.50 -6.53
C ASP A 24 -10.20 -10.74 -5.84
N ALA A 25 -10.28 -10.63 -4.52
CA ALA A 25 -9.35 -9.88 -3.69
C ALA A 25 -8.54 -10.83 -2.81
N GLY A 26 -7.21 -10.73 -2.89
CA GLY A 26 -6.27 -11.48 -2.07
C GLY A 26 -5.66 -10.64 -0.96
N ILE A 27 -5.88 -11.04 0.28
CA ILE A 27 -5.57 -10.26 1.48
C ILE A 27 -4.63 -11.07 2.37
N ILE A 28 -3.44 -10.55 2.64
CA ILE A 28 -2.38 -11.27 3.39
C ILE A 28 -2.05 -10.55 4.70
N PRO A 29 -1.90 -11.27 5.84
CA PRO A 29 -1.49 -10.66 7.11
C PRO A 29 -0.05 -10.16 7.12
N ALA A 30 0.84 -10.80 6.38
CA ALA A 30 2.25 -10.44 6.26
C ALA A 30 2.72 -10.56 4.80
N PRO A 31 3.64 -9.70 4.35
CA PRO A 31 4.20 -8.55 5.07
C PRO A 31 3.25 -7.35 5.11
N GLY A 32 3.08 -6.72 6.27
CA GLY A 32 2.45 -5.40 6.38
C GLY A 32 0.94 -5.34 6.16
N GLY A 33 0.22 -6.48 6.28
CA GLY A 33 -1.22 -6.52 6.16
C GLY A 33 -1.74 -5.96 4.83
N ARG A 34 -1.46 -6.62 3.70
CA ARG A 34 -1.69 -6.10 2.34
C ARG A 34 -2.94 -6.67 1.69
N LEU A 35 -3.55 -5.89 0.80
CA LEU A 35 -4.31 -6.43 -0.32
C LEU A 35 -3.29 -6.68 -1.44
N ILE A 36 -2.87 -7.93 -1.61
CA ILE A 36 -1.75 -8.29 -2.50
C ILE A 36 -2.21 -8.62 -3.93
N SER A 37 -3.48 -8.99 -4.11
CA SER A 37 -4.08 -9.30 -5.41
C SER A 37 -5.45 -8.66 -5.50
N LEU A 38 -5.80 -8.09 -6.65
CA LEU A 38 -7.14 -7.62 -6.96
C LEU A 38 -7.42 -7.89 -8.44
N LYS A 39 -8.24 -8.89 -8.73
CA LYS A 39 -8.63 -9.23 -10.08
C LYS A 39 -10.02 -8.70 -10.38
N TYR A 40 -10.16 -8.00 -11.49
CA TYR A 40 -11.45 -7.62 -12.05
C TYR A 40 -11.73 -8.50 -13.27
N LYS A 41 -12.80 -9.30 -13.20
CA LYS A 41 -13.19 -10.26 -14.25
C LYS A 41 -12.02 -11.14 -14.70
N GLY A 42 -11.25 -11.63 -13.74
CA GLY A 42 -10.09 -12.50 -13.94
C GLY A 42 -8.80 -11.80 -14.37
N THR A 43 -8.81 -10.48 -14.57
CA THR A 43 -7.60 -9.71 -14.90
C THR A 43 -6.99 -9.11 -13.64
N GLU A 44 -5.75 -9.47 -13.33
CA GLU A 44 -4.99 -8.91 -12.21
C GLU A 44 -4.70 -7.43 -12.43
N LEU A 45 -4.87 -6.64 -11.36
CA LEU A 45 -4.68 -5.20 -11.38
C LEU A 45 -3.46 -4.78 -10.56
N LEU A 46 -3.08 -5.55 -9.54
CA LEU A 46 -2.02 -5.16 -8.62
C LEU A 46 -0.67 -5.75 -9.02
N PHE A 47 0.37 -4.93 -8.85
CA PHE A 47 1.75 -5.32 -9.07
C PHE A 47 2.30 -6.01 -7.83
N VAL A 48 3.01 -7.11 -8.03
CA VAL A 48 3.84 -7.81 -7.03
C VAL A 48 5.25 -7.92 -7.57
N GLN A 49 6.25 -7.66 -6.74
CA GLN A 49 7.66 -7.81 -7.11
C GLN A 49 8.04 -9.29 -6.95
N SER A 50 8.37 -9.94 -8.07
CA SER A 50 8.66 -11.38 -8.12
C SER A 50 9.77 -11.84 -7.17
N GLU A 51 10.76 -10.99 -6.93
CA GLU A 51 11.95 -11.28 -6.13
C GLU A 51 11.65 -11.36 -4.63
N HIS A 52 10.48 -10.86 -4.21
CA HIS A 52 10.06 -10.83 -2.81
C HIS A 52 8.85 -11.72 -2.55
N GLU A 53 8.39 -12.52 -3.52
CA GLU A 53 7.26 -13.44 -3.32
C GLU A 53 7.53 -14.42 -2.16
N GLY A 54 6.55 -14.55 -1.26
CA GLY A 54 6.65 -15.38 -0.05
C GLY A 54 7.66 -14.88 0.99
N GLU A 55 8.33 -13.73 0.77
CA GLU A 55 9.27 -13.16 1.72
C GLU A 55 8.53 -12.70 2.99
N ASN A 56 8.99 -13.18 4.14
CA ASN A 56 8.56 -12.71 5.45
C ASN A 56 9.79 -12.37 6.27
N LEU A 57 9.86 -11.13 6.76
CA LEU A 57 10.94 -10.70 7.62
C LEU A 57 10.67 -11.11 9.07
N THR A 58 11.69 -11.63 9.74
CA THR A 58 11.63 -11.86 11.19
C THR A 58 12.04 -10.56 11.88
N LEU A 59 11.12 -9.93 12.62
CA LEU A 59 11.31 -8.61 13.24
C LEU A 59 11.53 -8.66 14.76
N GLU A 60 12.23 -9.70 15.21
CA GLU A 60 12.63 -9.90 16.61
C GLU A 60 13.90 -9.08 16.88
N PHE A 61 13.74 -7.92 17.55
CA PHE A 61 14.85 -7.03 17.91
C PHE A 61 14.78 -6.71 19.39
N SER A 62 15.94 -6.67 20.03
CA SER A 62 16.11 -6.49 21.48
C SER A 62 15.85 -5.04 21.91
N ASP A 63 16.17 -4.08 21.05
CA ASP A 63 15.98 -2.65 21.27
C ASP A 63 15.82 -1.85 19.96
N LEU A 64 15.73 -0.51 20.08
CA LEU A 64 15.55 0.40 18.93
C LEU A 64 16.83 0.59 18.08
N GLU A 65 18.01 0.40 18.67
CA GLU A 65 19.28 0.54 17.95
C GLU A 65 19.47 -0.65 17.01
N GLU A 66 19.17 -1.86 17.49
CA GLU A 66 19.16 -3.08 16.68
C GLU A 66 18.12 -2.99 15.55
N LEU A 67 16.90 -2.52 15.84
CA LEU A 67 15.88 -2.28 14.81
C LEU A 67 16.38 -1.30 13.73
N ARG A 68 17.01 -0.19 14.13
CA ARG A 68 17.52 0.81 13.18
C ARG A 68 18.65 0.25 12.32
N ALA A 69 19.55 -0.53 12.90
CA ALA A 69 20.63 -1.19 12.18
C ALA A 69 20.10 -2.23 11.17
N ALA A 70 19.15 -3.07 11.59
CA ALA A 70 18.51 -4.05 10.71
C ALA A 70 17.76 -3.37 9.56
N LYS A 71 17.08 -2.26 9.82
CA LYS A 71 16.39 -1.46 8.81
C LYS A 71 17.34 -0.94 7.72
N LEU A 72 18.53 -0.49 8.09
CA LEU A 72 19.57 -0.08 7.13
C LEU A 72 20.03 -1.25 6.25
N ASP A 73 20.21 -2.44 6.83
CA ASP A 73 20.64 -3.65 6.12
C ASP A 73 19.57 -4.15 5.13
N ILE A 74 18.30 -4.20 5.60
CA ILE A 74 17.15 -4.60 4.78
C ILE A 74 16.91 -3.60 3.63
N GLY A 75 17.07 -2.31 3.92
CA GLY A 75 16.80 -1.23 2.98
C GLY A 75 15.31 -1.05 2.67
N PHE A 76 15.03 -0.26 1.63
CA PHE A 76 13.67 -0.06 1.13
C PHE A 76 13.20 -1.30 0.35
N ARG A 77 12.05 -1.87 0.71
CA ARG A 77 11.50 -3.07 0.06
C ARG A 77 10.19 -2.79 -0.65
N VAL A 78 10.05 -3.37 -1.85
CA VAL A 78 8.85 -3.26 -2.66
C VAL A 78 8.24 -4.65 -2.81
N TRP A 79 7.34 -5.04 -1.92
CA TRP A 79 6.61 -6.32 -2.07
C TRP A 79 5.50 -6.26 -3.12
N GLY A 80 4.83 -5.11 -3.23
CA GLY A 80 3.67 -4.94 -4.10
C GLY A 80 2.36 -4.75 -3.35
N GLY A 81 1.27 -4.87 -4.12
CA GLY A 81 -0.10 -4.75 -3.67
C GLY A 81 -0.45 -3.36 -3.18
N ASP A 82 -1.46 -3.32 -2.34
CA ASP A 82 -1.94 -2.15 -1.64
C ASP A 82 -1.58 -2.19 -0.15
N LYS A 83 -1.01 -1.08 0.33
CA LYS A 83 -0.44 -0.95 1.68
C LYS A 83 -0.77 0.40 2.30
N THR A 84 -0.64 0.47 3.62
CA THR A 84 -0.77 1.72 4.37
C THR A 84 0.60 2.18 4.84
N TRP A 85 0.99 3.39 4.48
CA TRP A 85 2.16 4.08 5.03
C TRP A 85 1.76 5.25 5.91
N VAL A 86 2.65 5.63 6.81
CA VAL A 86 2.44 6.72 7.75
C VAL A 86 3.23 7.94 7.29
N ALA A 87 2.56 9.04 7.00
CA ALA A 87 3.18 10.31 6.63
C ALA A 87 3.64 11.11 7.88
N PRO A 88 4.60 12.03 7.74
CA PRO A 88 5.39 12.29 6.53
C PRO A 88 6.63 11.38 6.42
N GLN A 89 7.10 11.15 5.20
CA GLN A 89 8.33 10.38 4.94
C GLN A 89 9.58 11.01 5.56
N SER A 90 9.61 12.33 5.77
CA SER A 90 10.71 13.04 6.44
C SER A 90 10.98 12.54 7.86
N ASP A 91 9.98 11.91 8.48
CA ASP A 91 10.06 11.43 9.85
C ASP A 91 10.49 9.95 9.91
N TRP A 92 10.70 9.32 8.75
CA TRP A 92 11.16 7.94 8.67
C TRP A 92 12.66 7.86 8.85
N TRP A 93 13.10 6.88 9.66
CA TRP A 93 14.52 6.59 9.77
C TRP A 93 15.07 6.18 8.40
N GLU A 94 16.10 6.90 7.94
CA GLU A 94 16.81 6.59 6.70
C GLU A 94 15.91 6.61 5.45
N ALA A 95 14.79 7.32 5.50
CA ALA A 95 13.75 7.35 4.46
C ALA A 95 13.14 5.96 4.12
N ILE A 96 13.27 4.98 5.03
CA ILE A 96 12.70 3.64 4.89
C ILE A 96 11.40 3.56 5.72
N PRO A 97 10.30 2.98 5.22
CA PRO A 97 9.06 2.83 5.98
C PRO A 97 9.25 2.13 7.34
N PRO A 98 8.48 2.45 8.38
CA PRO A 98 8.57 1.76 9.67
C PRO A 98 8.33 0.24 9.53
N LEU A 99 9.31 -0.58 9.92
CA LEU A 99 9.29 -2.02 9.60
C LEU A 99 8.13 -2.77 10.26
N ASP A 100 7.79 -2.40 11.49
CA ASP A 100 6.64 -2.96 12.21
C ASP A 100 5.33 -2.79 11.41
N LEU A 101 5.22 -1.72 10.63
CA LEU A 101 4.01 -1.39 9.88
C LEU A 101 4.07 -1.92 8.44
N ASP A 102 5.21 -1.86 7.76
CA ASP A 102 5.33 -2.21 6.34
C ASP A 102 5.70 -3.68 6.09
N ALA A 103 6.41 -4.31 7.04
CA ALA A 103 6.87 -5.71 6.96
C ALA A 103 6.28 -6.62 8.05
N GLY A 104 5.76 -6.04 9.13
CA GLY A 104 5.26 -6.80 10.29
C GLY A 104 4.06 -7.69 9.95
N HIS A 105 3.84 -8.68 10.82
CA HIS A 105 2.69 -9.57 10.72
C HIS A 105 1.46 -8.97 11.41
N TYR A 106 0.41 -8.71 10.65
CA TYR A 106 -0.83 -8.15 11.17
C TYR A 106 -1.69 -9.27 11.76
N ALA A 107 -2.40 -9.02 12.85
CA ALA A 107 -3.37 -9.97 13.36
C ALA A 107 -4.65 -9.88 12.51
N PRO A 108 -5.05 -10.95 11.81
CA PRO A 108 -6.27 -10.94 11.02
C PRO A 108 -7.51 -11.20 11.88
N GLY A 109 -8.63 -10.58 11.50
CA GLY A 109 -9.98 -10.92 11.97
C GLY A 109 -10.92 -11.04 10.79
N ILE A 110 -11.93 -11.90 10.89
CA ILE A 110 -12.92 -12.10 9.83
C ILE A 110 -14.30 -11.81 10.40
N GLU A 111 -15.09 -11.00 9.70
CA GLU A 111 -16.52 -10.81 9.96
C GLU A 111 -17.27 -10.76 8.63
N ASP A 112 -18.20 -11.68 8.42
CA ASP A 112 -19.03 -11.76 7.20
C ASP A 112 -18.22 -11.64 5.89
N ASN A 113 -18.39 -10.52 5.20
CA ASN A 113 -17.77 -10.13 3.92
C ASN A 113 -16.55 -9.22 4.09
N ALA A 114 -15.93 -9.20 5.27
CA ALA A 114 -14.81 -8.32 5.59
C ALA A 114 -13.64 -9.03 6.28
N VAL A 115 -12.44 -8.60 5.92
CA VAL A 115 -11.18 -8.95 6.59
C VAL A 115 -10.67 -7.72 7.33
N PHE A 116 -10.38 -7.88 8.61
CA PHE A 116 -9.68 -6.92 9.44
C PHE A 116 -8.22 -7.29 9.57
N LEU A 117 -7.36 -6.29 9.56
CA LEU A 117 -5.94 -6.46 9.79
C LEU A 117 -5.49 -5.43 10.83
N LEU A 118 -4.91 -5.92 11.92
CA LEU A 118 -4.40 -5.10 13.01
C LEU A 118 -2.87 -5.19 13.08
N SER A 119 -2.17 -4.08 12.86
CA SER A 119 -0.71 -4.08 12.92
C SER A 119 -0.19 -4.31 14.35
N PRO A 120 1.07 -4.73 14.53
CA PRO A 120 1.76 -4.54 15.80
C PRO A 120 1.82 -3.05 16.17
N VAL A 121 2.17 -2.74 17.43
CA VAL A 121 2.53 -1.35 17.77
C VAL A 121 3.88 -1.06 17.14
N CYS A 122 3.96 0.02 16.36
CA CYS A 122 5.21 0.45 15.76
C CYS A 122 6.14 1.01 16.84
N ARG A 123 7.33 0.42 16.97
CA ARG A 123 8.37 0.84 17.91
C ARG A 123 8.94 2.21 17.56
N GLU A 124 8.96 2.59 16.28
CA GLU A 124 9.50 3.87 15.80
C GLU A 124 8.52 5.05 16.06
N THR A 125 7.21 4.79 16.00
CA THR A 125 6.20 5.86 15.96
C THR A 125 5.18 5.81 17.10
N GLY A 126 5.07 4.69 17.81
CA GLY A 126 4.01 4.45 18.80
C GLY A 126 2.61 4.36 18.19
N LEU A 127 2.50 4.20 16.87
CA LEU A 127 1.25 4.06 16.15
C LEU A 127 0.88 2.59 15.93
N ARG A 128 -0.42 2.37 15.67
CA ARG A 128 -0.97 1.12 15.15
C ARG A 128 -1.88 1.42 13.96
N ILE A 129 -1.80 0.58 12.93
CA ILE A 129 -2.69 0.60 11.77
C ILE A 129 -3.81 -0.41 11.99
N MET A 130 -5.03 0.01 11.69
CA MET A 130 -6.17 -0.88 11.51
C MET A 130 -6.66 -0.75 10.07
N ARG A 131 -6.85 -1.89 9.40
CA ARG A 131 -7.44 -1.96 8.07
C ARG A 131 -8.68 -2.83 8.11
N ARG A 132 -9.77 -2.41 7.48
CA ARG A 132 -10.94 -3.25 7.16
C ARG A 132 -11.11 -3.25 5.65
N ILE A 133 -11.07 -4.43 5.05
CA ILE A 133 -11.28 -4.65 3.62
C ILE A 133 -12.60 -5.40 3.49
N GLU A 134 -13.58 -4.77 2.85
CA GLU A 134 -14.94 -5.30 2.74
C GLU A 134 -15.38 -5.32 1.28
N MET A 135 -15.98 -6.43 0.85
CA MET A 135 -16.54 -6.54 -0.49
C MET A 135 -18.04 -6.34 -0.43
N HIS A 136 -18.59 -5.54 -1.35
CA HIS A 136 -20.02 -5.35 -1.51
C HIS A 136 -20.51 -5.99 -2.81
N PRO A 137 -21.79 -6.41 -2.88
CA PRO A 137 -22.33 -7.01 -4.09
C PRO A 137 -22.23 -6.05 -5.28
N GLY A 138 -21.86 -6.58 -6.44
CA GLY A 138 -21.77 -5.79 -7.68
C GLY A 138 -20.35 -5.33 -8.04
N GLY A 139 -19.33 -5.93 -7.41
CA GLY A 139 -17.94 -5.66 -7.72
C GLY A 139 -17.41 -4.35 -7.12
N GLU A 140 -17.78 -4.06 -5.86
CA GLU A 140 -17.19 -2.96 -5.10
C GLU A 140 -16.34 -3.50 -3.95
N LEU A 141 -15.15 -2.92 -3.74
CA LEU A 141 -14.28 -3.21 -2.60
C LEU A 141 -14.05 -1.92 -1.81
N TYR A 142 -14.32 -1.96 -0.52
CA TYR A 142 -14.16 -0.85 0.40
C TYR A 142 -12.95 -1.12 1.29
N LEU A 143 -12.02 -0.18 1.33
CA LEU A 143 -10.88 -0.19 2.24
C LEU A 143 -11.04 0.97 3.22
N CYS A 144 -11.19 0.64 4.50
CA CYS A 144 -11.11 1.60 5.59
C CYS A 144 -9.78 1.45 6.31
N GLN A 145 -9.04 2.56 6.43
CA GLN A 145 -7.76 2.61 7.13
C GLN A 145 -7.86 3.59 8.30
N GLN A 146 -7.28 3.21 9.43
CA GLN A 146 -7.23 4.05 10.63
C GLN A 146 -5.84 3.98 11.25
N LEU A 147 -5.39 5.11 11.78
CA LEU A 147 -4.23 5.20 12.66
C LEU A 147 -4.69 5.42 14.08
N ARG A 148 -4.12 4.65 15.01
CA ARG A 148 -4.29 4.84 16.44
C ARG A 148 -2.94 5.13 17.06
N ASN A 149 -2.83 6.29 17.70
CA ASN A 149 -1.73 6.56 18.62
C ASN A 149 -1.94 5.78 19.91
N VAL A 150 -0.99 4.88 20.21
CA VAL A 150 -0.99 4.08 21.44
C VAL A 150 0.17 4.46 22.37
N SER A 151 0.94 5.49 22.00
CA SER A 151 1.96 6.08 22.85
C SER A 151 1.37 7.04 23.88
N THR A 152 2.23 7.56 24.75
CA THR A 152 1.87 8.58 25.75
C THR A 152 2.06 10.01 25.25
N ALA A 153 2.57 10.21 24.03
CA ALA A 153 2.87 11.52 23.47
C ALA A 153 1.96 11.82 22.27
N ASP A 154 1.65 13.10 22.05
CA ASP A 154 0.94 13.50 20.84
C ASP A 154 1.83 13.29 19.60
N VAL A 155 1.21 12.86 18.50
CA VAL A 155 1.90 12.61 17.22
C VAL A 155 1.13 13.28 16.09
N GLU A 156 1.84 13.97 15.21
CA GLU A 156 1.28 14.57 14.00
C GLU A 156 1.64 13.69 12.81
N ARG A 157 0.67 12.91 12.32
CA ARG A 157 0.88 11.87 11.31
C ARG A 157 -0.30 11.80 10.35
N GLY A 158 -0.03 11.39 9.11
CA GLY A 158 -1.05 11.20 8.07
C GLY A 158 -1.11 9.75 7.59
N ILE A 159 -2.24 9.37 6.98
CA ILE A 159 -2.39 8.10 6.28
C ILE A 159 -2.02 8.31 4.81
N TRP A 160 -1.09 7.49 4.32
CA TRP A 160 -0.88 7.29 2.89
C TRP A 160 -1.39 5.92 2.49
N ASP A 161 -2.44 5.92 1.66
CA ASP A 161 -2.83 4.75 0.90
C ASP A 161 -1.88 4.64 -0.30
N VAL A 162 -1.20 3.49 -0.40
CA VAL A 162 -0.19 3.24 -1.43
C VAL A 162 -0.55 1.97 -2.18
N THR A 163 -1.27 2.16 -3.28
CA THR A 163 -1.63 1.10 -4.23
C THR A 163 -0.60 0.97 -5.35
N GLN A 164 -0.04 -0.23 -5.54
CA GLN A 164 0.87 -0.53 -6.63
C GLN A 164 0.15 -1.27 -7.75
N MET A 165 -0.07 -0.60 -8.87
CA MET A 165 -0.81 -1.14 -10.02
C MET A 165 0.12 -1.77 -11.05
N LEU A 166 -0.37 -2.80 -11.75
CA LEU A 166 0.26 -3.31 -12.96
C LEU A 166 0.25 -2.24 -14.06
N ARG A 167 1.30 -2.30 -14.88
CA ARG A 167 1.43 -1.51 -16.10
C ARG A 167 1.10 -2.39 -17.32
N PRO A 168 0.60 -1.82 -18.42
CA PRO A 168 0.29 -0.40 -18.61
C PRO A 168 -1.01 0.01 -17.89
N CYS A 169 -1.03 1.23 -17.34
CA CYS A 169 -2.24 1.82 -16.79
C CYS A 169 -2.24 3.35 -16.92
N ASP A 170 -3.44 3.93 -16.84
CA ASP A 170 -3.64 5.37 -16.75
C ASP A 170 -4.20 5.72 -15.38
N VAL A 171 -3.68 6.78 -14.76
CA VAL A 171 -4.25 7.38 -13.55
C VAL A 171 -4.97 8.66 -13.94
N TYR A 172 -6.25 8.79 -13.57
CA TYR A 172 -7.07 9.97 -13.81
C TYR A 172 -7.34 10.68 -12.50
N ILE A 173 -7.02 11.97 -12.41
CA ILE A 173 -7.15 12.77 -11.19
C ILE A 173 -8.03 14.00 -11.49
N PRO A 174 -9.04 14.32 -10.66
CA PRO A 174 -9.92 15.45 -10.90
C PRO A 174 -9.22 16.75 -10.50
N ALA A 175 -8.28 17.18 -11.34
CA ALA A 175 -7.45 18.35 -11.13
C ALA A 175 -7.23 19.08 -12.47
N LYS A 176 -6.79 20.34 -12.38
CA LYS A 176 -6.27 21.07 -13.53
C LYS A 176 -4.80 20.73 -13.73
N LEU A 177 -4.35 20.71 -14.98
CA LEU A 177 -2.96 20.43 -15.31
C LEU A 177 -1.98 21.42 -14.64
N GLU A 178 -2.37 22.68 -14.49
CA GLU A 178 -1.57 23.73 -13.83
C GLU A 178 -1.38 23.51 -12.32
N HIS A 179 -2.14 22.60 -11.71
CA HIS A 179 -2.04 22.26 -10.28
C HIS A 179 -1.12 21.04 -10.03
N VAL A 180 -0.64 20.39 -11.10
CA VAL A 180 0.22 19.21 -11.02
C VAL A 180 1.67 19.69 -10.96
N ASN A 181 2.37 19.32 -9.90
CA ASN A 181 3.74 19.75 -9.66
C ASN A 181 4.66 18.52 -9.53
N PRO A 182 5.82 18.49 -10.23
CA PRO A 182 6.82 17.45 -9.99
C PRO A 182 7.38 17.59 -8.57
N VAL A 183 7.49 16.47 -7.85
CA VAL A 183 8.13 16.45 -6.53
C VAL A 183 9.64 16.39 -6.72
N VAL A 184 10.34 17.37 -6.16
CA VAL A 184 11.81 17.48 -6.26
C VAL A 184 12.46 16.37 -5.44
N GLY A 185 13.50 15.73 -6.00
CA GLY A 185 14.26 14.65 -5.34
C GLY A 185 13.65 13.26 -5.51
N GLU A 186 12.53 13.15 -6.24
CA GLU A 186 11.78 11.90 -6.41
C GLU A 186 11.72 11.54 -7.90
N GLY A 187 12.70 10.73 -8.32
CA GLY A 187 12.86 10.35 -9.73
C GLY A 187 13.17 11.54 -10.64
N ASP A 188 12.91 11.37 -11.95
CA ASP A 188 13.08 12.42 -12.96
C ASP A 188 11.73 13.00 -13.38
N SER A 189 10.96 13.40 -12.37
CA SER A 189 9.57 13.87 -12.53
C SER A 189 9.44 15.02 -13.51
N ALA A 190 10.35 15.99 -13.49
CA ALA A 190 10.31 17.14 -14.38
C ALA A 190 10.57 16.76 -15.85
N ALA A 191 11.53 15.85 -16.11
CA ALA A 191 11.81 15.41 -17.48
C ALA A 191 10.71 14.51 -18.05
N HIS A 192 10.02 13.74 -17.19
CA HIS A 192 8.94 12.85 -17.62
C HIS A 192 7.60 13.56 -17.78
N MET A 193 7.36 14.69 -17.11
CA MET A 193 6.07 15.37 -17.11
C MET A 193 5.48 15.63 -18.51
N PRO A 194 6.25 16.13 -19.50
CA PRO A 194 5.71 16.40 -20.84
C PRO A 194 5.25 15.14 -21.60
N THR A 195 5.72 13.96 -21.20
CA THR A 195 5.40 12.70 -21.88
C THR A 195 4.36 11.88 -21.13
N VAL A 196 4.34 11.94 -19.80
CA VAL A 196 3.43 11.12 -18.99
C VAL A 196 2.19 11.86 -18.52
N VAL A 197 2.21 13.19 -18.40
CA VAL A 197 1.08 13.99 -17.87
C VAL A 197 0.37 14.73 -19.00
N SER A 198 -0.96 14.68 -19.03
CA SER A 198 -1.79 15.41 -20.00
C SER A 198 -3.15 15.78 -19.42
N ALA A 199 -3.80 16.81 -19.95
CA ALA A 199 -5.20 17.12 -19.63
C ALA A 199 -6.14 16.31 -20.54
N ARG A 200 -7.23 15.78 -19.99
CA ARG A 200 -8.25 15.03 -20.73
C ARG A 200 -9.62 15.20 -20.07
N ASP A 201 -10.58 15.78 -20.79
CA ASP A 201 -11.99 15.86 -20.39
C ASP A 201 -12.24 16.43 -18.98
N GLY A 202 -11.44 17.41 -18.55
CA GLY A 202 -11.51 18.02 -17.21
C GLY A 202 -10.74 17.27 -16.12
N TRP A 203 -9.96 16.25 -16.49
CA TRP A 203 -9.08 15.47 -15.62
C TRP A 203 -7.62 15.66 -16.03
N VAL A 204 -6.72 15.38 -15.09
CA VAL A 204 -5.32 15.09 -15.38
C VAL A 204 -5.19 13.59 -15.59
N ARG A 205 -4.59 13.21 -16.72
CA ARG A 205 -4.19 11.84 -17.03
C ARG A 205 -2.69 11.71 -16.83
N ILE A 206 -2.27 10.71 -16.05
CA ILE A 206 -0.88 10.26 -15.90
C ILE A 206 -0.76 8.88 -16.54
N ARG A 207 0.14 8.73 -17.52
CA ARG A 207 0.39 7.47 -18.22
C ARG A 207 1.52 6.68 -17.56
N CYS A 208 1.26 5.43 -17.24
CA CYS A 208 2.19 4.53 -16.58
C CYS A 208 2.53 3.34 -17.50
N ASP A 209 3.10 3.61 -18.68
CA ASP A 209 3.41 2.58 -19.67
C ASP A 209 4.84 2.03 -19.51
N ALA A 210 5.78 2.88 -19.07
CA ALA A 210 7.20 2.56 -18.96
C ALA A 210 7.66 2.46 -17.50
N ALA A 211 8.79 1.78 -17.28
CA ALA A 211 9.38 1.59 -15.96
C ALA A 211 10.23 2.81 -15.58
N VAL A 212 9.57 3.97 -15.48
CA VAL A 212 10.20 5.25 -15.15
C VAL A 212 9.77 5.68 -13.75
N HIS A 213 10.65 6.39 -13.05
CA HIS A 213 10.40 6.86 -11.71
C HIS A 213 10.01 8.34 -11.73
N PHE A 214 8.81 8.65 -11.27
CA PHE A 214 8.32 10.01 -11.07
C PHE A 214 7.36 10.06 -9.88
N LYS A 215 7.14 11.27 -9.36
CA LYS A 215 6.18 11.59 -8.31
C LYS A 215 5.61 12.98 -8.58
N TYR A 216 4.29 13.08 -8.62
CA TYR A 216 3.59 14.35 -8.81
C TYR A 216 2.71 14.65 -7.61
N GLY A 217 2.78 15.87 -7.10
CA GLY A 217 1.87 16.41 -6.12
C GLY A 217 0.79 17.25 -6.79
N ILE A 218 -0.41 17.29 -6.22
CA ILE A 218 -1.49 18.16 -6.65
C ILE A 218 -1.79 19.11 -5.51
N VAL A 219 -1.65 20.41 -5.78
CA VAL A 219 -1.97 21.48 -4.84
C VAL A 219 -3.12 22.28 -5.46
N PRO A 220 -4.32 22.27 -4.84
CA PRO A 220 -5.50 22.98 -5.33
C PRO A 220 -5.32 24.49 -5.49
#